data_AF-A0A1G3Z7C3-F1
#
_entry.id   AF-A0A1G3Z7C3-F1
#
_cell.length_a   1.000
_cell.length_b   1.000
_cell.length_c   1.000
_cell.angle_alpha   90.00
_cell.angle_beta   90.00
_cell.angle_gamma   90.00
#
_symmetry.space_group_name_H-M   'P 1'
#
loop_
_entity.id
_entity.type
_entity.pdbx_description
1 polymer ?
#
loop_
_entity_poly.entity_id
_entity_poly.type
_entity_poly.pdbx_seq_one_letter_code
_entity_poly.pdbx_strand_id
1 'polypeptide(L)'
;MKDHKKPSDVLDHCRQTFNAEPGNPDALSGYIRQLAIMGKVVELRAIAPTRIKAAIRKCREMALSDADMPRALYRIAEFMQVLGSKEEVASLETFALAVRQTQTPTELKRALYGVSLLAKFMPDRQDIECARRFLFAALRGRFEKAVVSRGFKSPKARAIKGSGPFIIVAGGCAPEFEMNPYRELLDKAFSFFKGVIVSGGTVQGISGLVGELAAKSKGRIRAIGYLPPVLPKDNTASLDARYSELRKTDSKRFFSATEAVQVWLDLLASGVKPSEVRLLGLNGGAIAGLEYCFALALGAQVGLISNSGRAAGRLTRKLTPRVNDNLLILPPDPVVILSFLCCDSKT
;
A
#
# COMPACT_ATOMS: atom_id res chain seq x y z
N MET A 1 16.70 -21.19 36.23
CA MET A 1 15.27 -20.83 36.11
C MET A 1 15.18 -19.52 35.34
N LYS A 2 14.61 -19.50 34.13
CA LYS A 2 14.25 -18.23 33.48
C LYS A 2 12.92 -17.80 34.07
N ASP A 3 12.94 -16.73 34.85
CA ASP A 3 11.75 -16.11 35.42
C ASP A 3 10.85 -15.61 34.27
N HIS A 4 9.86 -16.42 33.90
CA HIS A 4 8.81 -15.99 32.99
C HIS A 4 7.83 -15.14 33.80
N LYS A 5 8.03 -13.81 33.82
CA LYS A 5 7.06 -12.84 34.35
C LYS A 5 5.67 -13.19 33.82
N LYS A 6 4.67 -13.19 34.71
CA LYS A 6 3.28 -13.45 34.29
C LYS A 6 2.84 -12.33 33.33
N PRO A 7 2.00 -12.61 32.32
CA PRO A 7 1.53 -11.58 31.38
C PRO A 7 0.91 -10.34 32.05
N SER A 8 0.25 -10.52 33.20
CA SER A 8 -0.27 -9.43 34.05
C SER A 8 0.82 -8.46 34.50
N ASP A 9 1.95 -9.00 34.98
CA ASP A 9 3.05 -8.21 35.54
C ASP A 9 3.74 -7.37 34.47
N VAL A 10 3.76 -7.88 33.23
CA VAL A 10 4.28 -7.14 32.06
C VAL A 10 3.35 -6.00 31.68
N LEU A 11 2.03 -6.21 31.69
CA LEU A 11 1.06 -5.14 31.39
C LEU A 11 1.12 -4.04 32.45
N ASP A 12 1.19 -4.38 33.74
CA ASP A 12 1.28 -3.39 34.82
C ASP A 12 2.57 -2.58 34.72
N HIS A 13 3.70 -3.21 34.40
CA HIS A 13 4.95 -2.50 34.16
C HIS A 13 4.85 -1.55 32.94
N CYS A 14 4.27 -1.99 31.83
CA CYS A 14 4.04 -1.13 30.67
C CYS A 14 3.09 0.03 30.99
N ARG A 15 2.05 -0.21 31.79
CA ARG A 15 1.11 0.83 32.24
C ARG A 15 1.81 1.87 33.11
N GLN A 16 2.64 1.44 34.07
CA GLN A 16 3.42 2.34 34.92
C GLN A 16 4.36 3.21 34.10
N THR A 17 5.10 2.60 33.16
CA THR A 17 6.02 3.31 32.27
C THR A 17 5.29 4.35 31.40
N PHE A 18 4.15 3.95 30.82
CA PHE A 18 3.32 4.87 30.03
C PHE A 18 2.74 6.01 30.88
N ASN A 19 2.33 5.76 32.13
CA ASN A 19 1.81 6.79 33.00
C ASN A 19 2.90 7.77 33.50
N ALA A 20 4.13 7.29 33.69
CA ALA A 20 5.28 8.12 34.06
C ALA A 20 5.68 9.07 32.93
N GLU A 21 5.71 8.58 31.68
CA GLU A 21 6.01 9.40 30.49
C GLU A 21 5.00 9.19 29.36
N PRO A 22 3.79 9.79 29.42
CA PRO A 22 2.73 9.55 28.45
C PRO A 22 3.04 9.99 27.01
N GLY A 23 4.01 10.90 26.85
CA GLY A 23 4.50 11.36 25.55
C GLY A 23 5.63 10.50 24.96
N ASN A 24 6.15 9.51 25.70
CA ASN A 24 7.22 8.64 25.24
C ASN A 24 6.68 7.58 24.24
N PRO A 25 7.13 7.58 22.97
CA PRO A 25 6.66 6.63 21.97
C PRO A 25 6.93 5.17 22.31
N ASP A 26 8.06 4.86 22.94
CA ASP A 26 8.42 3.50 23.35
C ASP A 26 7.44 2.96 24.39
N ALA A 27 7.17 3.78 25.42
CA ALA A 27 6.26 3.43 26.49
C ALA A 27 4.84 3.20 25.97
N LEU A 28 4.33 4.10 25.13
CA LEU A 28 3.00 3.98 24.54
C LEU A 28 2.89 2.76 23.61
N SER A 29 3.87 2.53 22.73
CA SER A 29 3.88 1.38 21.83
C SER A 29 3.92 0.06 22.59
N GLY A 30 4.76 -0.04 23.63
CA GLY A 30 4.80 -1.19 24.53
C GLY A 30 3.46 -1.45 25.20
N TYR A 31 2.84 -0.41 25.76
CA TYR A 31 1.53 -0.51 26.42
C TYR A 31 0.42 -0.96 25.47
N ILE A 32 0.30 -0.35 24.28
CA ILE A 32 -0.68 -0.74 23.24
C ILE A 32 -0.54 -2.22 22.88
N ARG A 33 0.69 -2.70 22.68
CA ARG A 33 0.96 -4.09 22.31
C ARG A 33 0.58 -5.06 23.42
N GLN A 34 0.87 -4.73 24.67
CA GLN A 34 0.46 -5.58 25.81
C GLN A 34 -1.06 -5.62 25.97
N LEU A 35 -1.75 -4.49 25.80
CA LEU A 35 -3.23 -4.47 25.78
C LEU A 35 -3.79 -5.37 24.68
N ALA A 36 -3.20 -5.33 23.48
CA ALA A 36 -3.60 -6.18 22.36
C ALA A 36 -3.36 -7.67 22.64
N ILE A 37 -2.21 -8.02 23.24
CA ILE A 37 -1.89 -9.41 23.65
C ILE A 37 -2.90 -9.93 24.68
N MET A 38 -3.28 -9.09 25.65
CA MET A 38 -4.18 -9.47 26.75
C MET A 38 -5.68 -9.35 26.44
N GLY A 39 -6.07 -8.96 25.22
CA GLY A 39 -7.50 -8.86 24.87
C GLY A 39 -8.21 -7.64 25.49
N LYS A 40 -7.49 -6.63 25.97
CA LYS A 40 -8.04 -5.48 26.72
C LYS A 40 -8.57 -4.35 25.83
N VAL A 41 -9.60 -4.63 25.02
CA VAL A 41 -10.12 -3.70 23.98
C VAL A 41 -10.63 -2.39 24.55
N VAL A 42 -11.33 -2.45 25.69
CA VAL A 42 -11.87 -1.26 26.37
C VAL A 42 -10.75 -0.33 26.80
N GLU A 43 -9.68 -0.86 27.39
CA GLU A 43 -8.53 -0.07 27.85
C GLU A 43 -7.76 0.56 26.67
N LEU A 44 -7.61 -0.15 25.55
CA LEU A 44 -6.98 0.41 24.34
C LEU A 44 -7.79 1.60 23.80
N ARG A 45 -9.12 1.46 23.73
CA ARG A 45 -10.02 2.54 23.28
C ARG A 45 -10.07 3.71 24.25
N ALA A 46 -9.78 3.48 25.53
CA ALA A 46 -9.75 4.50 26.56
C ALA A 46 -8.46 5.35 26.55
N ILE A 47 -7.44 4.98 25.76
CA ILE A 47 -6.24 5.81 25.62
C ILE A 47 -6.62 7.15 25.01
N ALA A 48 -6.40 8.24 25.77
CA ALA A 48 -6.76 9.58 25.35
C ALA A 48 -6.09 9.95 24.01
N PRO A 49 -6.84 10.42 22.99
CA PRO A 49 -6.28 10.81 21.69
C PRO A 49 -5.20 11.89 21.79
N THR A 50 -5.26 12.77 22.79
CA THR A 50 -4.25 13.81 23.07
C THR A 50 -2.89 13.20 23.40
N ARG A 51 -2.84 12.10 24.16
CA ARG A 51 -1.60 11.38 24.49
C ARG A 51 -1.00 10.73 23.25
N ILE A 52 -1.83 10.09 22.42
CA ILE A 52 -1.39 9.47 21.16
C ILE A 52 -0.82 10.54 20.21
N LYS A 53 -1.50 11.70 20.08
CA LYS A 53 -1.03 12.82 19.27
C LYS A 53 0.29 13.43 19.79
N ALA A 54 0.50 13.46 21.11
CA ALA A 54 1.77 13.89 21.70
C ALA A 54 2.91 12.93 21.32
N ALA A 55 2.69 11.61 21.41
CA ALA A 55 3.67 10.62 20.99
C ALA A 55 3.96 10.70 19.48
N ILE A 56 2.95 10.91 18.63
CA ILE A 56 3.14 11.15 17.19
C ILE A 56 4.04 12.37 16.95
N ARG A 57 3.84 13.47 17.69
CA ARG A 57 4.68 14.68 17.57
C ARG A 57 6.15 14.39 17.91
N LYS A 58 6.39 13.71 19.02
CA LYS A 58 7.75 13.30 19.42
C LYS A 58 8.41 12.38 18.40
N CYS A 59 7.67 11.42 17.84
CA CYS A 59 8.19 10.61 16.72
C CYS A 59 8.54 11.47 15.49
N ARG A 60 7.76 12.51 15.17
CA ARG A 60 8.07 13.40 14.04
C ARG A 60 9.34 14.20 14.30
N GLU A 61 9.55 14.70 15.53
CA GLU A 61 10.77 15.39 15.94
C GLU A 61 12.00 14.47 15.81
N MET A 62 11.87 13.21 16.26
CA MET A 62 12.91 12.18 16.12
C MET A 62 13.19 11.84 14.65
N ALA A 63 12.14 11.77 13.82
CA ALA A 63 12.28 11.51 12.39
C ALA A 63 12.93 12.67 11.63
N LEU A 64 12.63 13.91 11.98
CA LEU A 64 13.25 15.11 11.39
C LEU A 64 14.74 15.21 11.71
N SER A 65 15.17 14.61 12.83
CA SER A 65 16.57 14.59 13.26
C SER A 65 17.30 13.31 12.83
N ASP A 66 16.68 12.46 12.00
CA ASP A 66 17.16 11.13 11.59
C ASP A 66 17.56 10.20 12.76
N ALA A 67 17.10 10.47 13.98
CA ALA A 67 17.60 9.84 15.20
C ALA A 67 17.06 8.42 15.44
N ASP A 68 15.90 8.08 14.87
CA ASP A 68 15.24 6.77 15.06
C ASP A 68 14.54 6.29 13.78
N MET A 69 15.10 6.62 12.61
CA MET A 69 14.56 6.16 11.32
C MET A 69 14.96 4.70 11.04
N PRO A 70 14.08 3.87 10.45
CA PRO A 70 12.70 4.13 10.04
C PRO A 70 11.66 3.92 11.16
N ARG A 71 12.10 3.57 12.38
CA ARG A 71 11.23 3.13 13.48
C ARG A 71 10.22 4.20 13.91
N ALA A 72 10.64 5.46 13.96
CA ALA A 72 9.75 6.58 14.26
C ALA A 72 8.54 6.64 13.31
N LEU A 73 8.75 6.41 12.01
CA LEU A 73 7.66 6.37 11.02
C LEU A 73 6.71 5.19 11.26
N TYR A 74 7.24 3.99 11.55
CA TYR A 74 6.40 2.84 11.88
C TYR A 74 5.52 3.10 13.11
N ARG A 75 6.06 3.77 14.12
CA ARG A 75 5.29 4.16 15.32
C ARG A 75 4.21 5.18 15.00
N ILE A 76 4.53 6.21 14.21
CA ILE A 76 3.53 7.20 13.77
C ILE A 76 2.36 6.49 13.08
N ALA A 77 2.65 5.58 12.16
CA ALA A 77 1.64 4.84 11.43
C ALA A 77 0.79 3.93 12.35
N GLU A 78 1.41 3.20 13.28
CA GLU A 78 0.73 2.36 14.30
C GLU A 78 -0.18 3.22 15.19
N PHE A 79 0.29 4.36 15.66
CA PHE A 79 -0.51 5.30 16.47
C PHE A 79 -1.69 5.89 15.71
N MET A 80 -1.52 6.21 14.44
CA MET A 80 -2.62 6.63 13.56
C MET A 80 -3.70 5.54 13.42
N GLN A 81 -3.33 4.26 13.35
CA GLN A 81 -4.31 3.17 13.33
C GLN A 81 -5.15 3.12 14.61
N VAL A 82 -4.52 3.35 15.76
CA VAL A 82 -5.20 3.42 17.06
C VAL A 82 -6.14 4.63 17.14
N LEU A 83 -5.76 5.78 16.57
CA LEU A 83 -6.62 6.97 16.49
C LEU A 83 -7.89 6.76 15.66
N GLY A 84 -7.87 5.86 14.67
CA GLY A 84 -9.06 5.42 13.96
C GLY A 84 -9.09 5.74 12.47
N SER A 85 -10.25 5.54 11.84
CA SER A 85 -10.44 5.57 10.39
C SER A 85 -10.14 6.92 9.72
N LYS A 86 -10.21 8.03 10.46
CA LYS A 86 -9.86 9.36 9.93
C LYS A 86 -8.38 9.47 9.52
N GLU A 87 -7.53 8.63 10.11
CA GLU A 87 -6.09 8.60 9.84
C GLU A 87 -5.69 7.47 8.87
N GLU A 88 -6.65 6.73 8.30
CA GLU A 88 -6.39 5.53 7.49
C GLU A 88 -5.40 5.78 6.34
N VAL A 89 -5.66 6.79 5.52
CA VAL A 89 -4.81 7.12 4.36
C VAL A 89 -3.44 7.59 4.83
N ALA A 90 -3.38 8.48 5.83
CA ALA A 90 -2.13 9.01 6.36
C ALA A 90 -1.28 7.91 7.01
N SER A 91 -1.90 6.97 7.71
CA SER A 91 -1.24 5.80 8.30
C SER A 91 -0.60 4.92 7.23
N LEU A 92 -1.36 4.58 6.18
CA LEU A 92 -0.86 3.74 5.09
C LEU A 92 0.23 4.44 4.26
N GLU A 93 0.10 5.75 3.99
CA GLU A 93 1.17 6.55 3.38
C GLU A 93 2.44 6.55 4.25
N THR A 94 2.28 6.66 5.56
CA THR A 94 3.41 6.65 6.51
C THR A 94 4.07 5.27 6.58
N PHE A 95 3.30 4.17 6.54
CA PHE A 95 3.87 2.83 6.41
C PHE A 95 4.66 2.67 5.11
N ALA A 96 4.14 3.17 3.98
CA ALA A 96 4.86 3.13 2.72
C ALA A 96 6.19 3.90 2.80
N LEU A 97 6.19 5.09 3.40
CA LEU A 97 7.42 5.86 3.63
C LEU A 97 8.40 5.13 4.56
N ALA A 98 7.93 4.54 5.65
CA ALA A 98 8.75 3.76 6.58
C ALA A 98 9.39 2.56 5.88
N VAL A 99 8.60 1.83 5.08
CA VAL A 99 9.09 0.72 4.27
C VAL A 99 10.19 1.19 3.35
N ARG A 100 10.05 2.30 2.63
CA ARG A 100 11.08 2.82 1.71
C ARG A 100 12.43 3.02 2.38
N GLN A 101 12.42 3.60 3.57
CA GLN A 101 13.63 3.89 4.33
C GLN A 101 14.21 2.68 5.07
N THR A 102 13.50 1.56 5.08
CA THR A 102 13.97 0.35 5.76
C THR A 102 15.07 -0.34 4.96
N GLN A 103 16.21 -0.57 5.62
CA GLN A 103 17.36 -1.25 5.03
C GLN A 103 17.53 -2.70 5.52
N THR A 104 16.93 -3.05 6.67
CA THR A 104 17.02 -4.39 7.25
C THR A 104 15.64 -4.96 7.55
N PRO A 105 15.45 -6.29 7.51
CA PRO A 105 14.14 -6.88 7.76
C PRO A 105 13.67 -6.75 9.22
N THR A 106 14.54 -6.37 10.16
CA THR A 106 14.24 -6.37 11.60
C THR A 106 13.12 -5.39 11.97
N GLU A 107 13.22 -4.13 11.52
CA GLU A 107 12.21 -3.11 11.83
C GLU A 107 10.88 -3.40 11.13
N LEU A 108 10.93 -3.88 9.88
CA LEU A 108 9.74 -4.30 9.15
C LEU A 108 9.04 -5.51 9.80
N LYS A 109 9.79 -6.50 10.30
CA LYS A 109 9.22 -7.62 11.07
C LYS A 109 8.56 -7.15 12.36
N ARG A 110 9.18 -6.21 13.07
CA ARG A 110 8.61 -5.62 14.29
C ARG A 110 7.30 -4.88 14.01
N ALA A 111 7.27 -4.07 12.95
CA ALA A 111 6.07 -3.37 12.50
C ALA A 111 4.96 -4.36 12.09
N LEU A 112 5.30 -5.37 11.28
CA LEU A 112 4.37 -6.42 10.86
C LEU A 112 3.79 -7.17 12.07
N TYR A 113 4.62 -7.47 13.09
CA TYR A 113 4.15 -8.09 14.32
C TYR A 113 3.16 -7.18 15.07
N GLY A 114 3.49 -5.91 15.29
CA GLY A 114 2.60 -4.95 15.96
C GLY A 114 1.26 -4.80 15.25
N VAL A 115 1.27 -4.58 13.93
CA VAL A 115 0.04 -4.48 13.12
C VAL A 115 -0.73 -5.79 13.11
N SER A 116 -0.07 -6.95 13.16
CA SER A 116 -0.76 -8.25 13.24
C SER A 116 -1.49 -8.45 14.56
N LEU A 117 -0.91 -7.97 15.68
CA LEU A 117 -1.60 -7.96 16.96
C LEU A 117 -2.86 -7.08 16.88
N LEU A 118 -2.73 -5.86 16.33
CA LEU A 118 -3.86 -4.96 16.14
C LEU A 118 -4.93 -5.56 15.22
N ALA A 119 -4.56 -6.21 14.13
CA ALA A 119 -5.49 -6.85 13.19
C ALA A 119 -6.28 -7.98 13.86
N LYS A 120 -5.61 -8.80 14.69
CA LYS A 120 -6.26 -9.85 15.48
C LYS A 120 -7.23 -9.26 16.51
N PHE A 121 -6.84 -8.14 17.11
CA PHE A 121 -7.58 -7.46 18.16
C PHE A 121 -8.77 -6.62 17.65
N MET A 122 -8.66 -6.10 16.42
CA MET A 122 -9.65 -5.25 15.76
C MET A 122 -9.97 -5.80 14.35
N PRO A 123 -10.57 -7.00 14.23
CA PRO A 123 -10.76 -7.69 12.95
C PRO A 123 -11.68 -6.96 11.96
N ASP A 124 -12.43 -5.96 12.43
CA ASP A 124 -13.30 -5.11 11.59
C ASP A 124 -12.59 -3.90 10.98
N ARG A 125 -11.35 -3.64 11.39
CA ARG A 125 -10.55 -2.53 10.86
C ARG A 125 -9.79 -2.95 9.61
N GLN A 126 -10.44 -2.72 8.46
CA GLN A 126 -9.88 -3.02 7.15
C GLN A 126 -8.55 -2.30 6.87
N ASP A 127 -8.38 -1.07 7.39
CA ASP A 127 -7.15 -0.31 7.26
C ASP A 127 -5.96 -1.00 7.95
N ILE A 128 -6.20 -1.67 9.08
CA ILE A 128 -5.18 -2.43 9.81
C ILE A 128 -4.84 -3.71 9.07
N GLU A 129 -5.83 -4.42 8.54
CA GLU A 129 -5.60 -5.60 7.70
C GLU A 129 -4.87 -5.24 6.39
N CYS A 130 -5.20 -4.11 5.77
CA CYS A 130 -4.50 -3.59 4.60
C CYS A 130 -3.02 -3.32 4.93
N ALA A 131 -2.72 -2.63 6.03
CA ALA A 131 -1.35 -2.41 6.48
C ALA A 131 -0.62 -3.73 6.76
N ARG A 132 -1.29 -4.71 7.40
CA ARG A 132 -0.71 -6.04 7.67
C ARG A 132 -0.28 -6.73 6.38
N ARG A 133 -1.15 -6.72 5.37
CA ARG A 133 -0.85 -7.30 4.04
C ARG A 133 0.27 -6.55 3.35
N PHE A 134 0.24 -5.22 3.40
CA PHE A 134 1.27 -4.38 2.77
C PHE A 134 2.64 -4.63 3.39
N LEU A 135 2.75 -4.64 4.72
CA LEU A 135 4.00 -4.92 5.42
C LEU A 135 4.51 -6.35 5.16
N PHE A 136 3.60 -7.31 5.02
CA PHE A 136 3.97 -8.66 4.61
C PHE A 136 4.49 -8.69 3.17
N ALA A 137 3.80 -8.04 2.22
CA ALA A 137 4.26 -7.91 0.84
C ALA A 137 5.63 -7.23 0.78
N ALA A 138 5.84 -6.16 1.56
CA ALA A 138 7.12 -5.48 1.66
C ALA A 138 8.23 -6.37 2.21
N LEU A 139 7.94 -7.18 3.23
CA LEU A 139 8.93 -8.09 3.79
C LEU A 139 9.35 -9.13 2.74
N ARG A 140 8.38 -9.69 2.01
CA ARG A 140 8.65 -10.70 0.97
C ARG A 140 9.34 -10.10 -0.26
N GLY A 141 8.93 -8.92 -0.70
CA GLY A 141 9.44 -8.27 -1.90
C GLY A 141 10.84 -7.67 -1.74
N ARG A 142 11.16 -7.12 -0.55
CA ARG A 142 12.46 -6.49 -0.30
C ARG A 142 13.47 -7.41 0.38
N PHE A 143 12.99 -8.40 1.14
CA PHE A 143 13.83 -9.29 1.93
C PHE A 143 13.37 -10.74 1.75
N GLU A 144 13.54 -11.29 0.55
CA GLU A 144 13.04 -12.62 0.16
C GLU A 144 13.39 -13.75 1.15
N LYS A 145 14.60 -13.71 1.72
CA LYS A 145 15.12 -14.68 2.69
C LYS A 145 14.63 -14.46 4.13
N ALA A 146 13.87 -13.38 4.39
CA ALA A 146 13.42 -13.06 5.73
C ALA A 146 12.32 -14.04 6.19
N VAL A 147 12.61 -14.72 7.29
CA VAL A 147 11.66 -15.62 7.97
C VAL A 147 10.67 -14.82 8.82
N VAL A 148 9.38 -15.04 8.62
CA VAL A 148 8.30 -14.51 9.48
C VAL A 148 8.23 -15.27 10.81
N SER A 149 7.69 -14.64 11.85
CA SER A 149 7.56 -15.28 13.16
C SER A 149 6.74 -16.57 13.10
N ARG A 150 7.10 -17.55 13.94
CA ARG A 150 6.38 -18.82 14.07
C ARG A 150 4.89 -18.53 14.39
N GLY A 151 3.99 -19.18 13.67
CA GLY A 151 2.54 -19.01 13.83
C GLY A 151 1.93 -17.80 13.09
N PHE A 152 2.74 -17.03 12.36
CA PHE A 152 2.22 -15.98 11.48
C PHE A 152 1.41 -16.60 10.34
N LYS A 153 0.16 -16.16 10.16
CA LYS A 153 -0.70 -16.56 9.04
C LYS A 153 -0.48 -15.62 7.86
N SER A 154 0.22 -16.12 6.85
CA SER A 154 0.41 -15.39 5.58
C SER A 154 -0.93 -15.02 4.95
N PRO A 155 -1.08 -13.78 4.44
CA PRO A 155 -2.19 -13.43 3.56
C PRO A 155 -2.30 -14.42 2.40
N LYS A 156 -3.53 -14.71 1.97
CA LYS A 156 -3.76 -15.52 0.77
C LYS A 156 -3.24 -14.78 -0.45
N ALA A 157 -2.60 -15.50 -1.35
CA ALA A 157 -2.13 -14.98 -2.63
C ALA A 157 -2.36 -16.04 -3.70
N ARG A 158 -2.64 -15.60 -4.93
CA ARG A 158 -2.81 -16.45 -6.10
C ARG A 158 -1.83 -16.03 -7.17
N ALA A 159 -0.96 -16.93 -7.62
CA ALA A 159 -0.06 -16.63 -8.73
C ALA A 159 -0.85 -16.17 -9.97
N ILE A 160 -0.26 -15.23 -10.70
CA ILE A 160 -0.72 -14.69 -11.97
C ILE A 160 -0.07 -15.49 -13.07
N LYS A 161 -0.89 -16.06 -13.97
CA LYS A 161 -0.39 -16.73 -15.16
C LYS A 161 -0.01 -15.70 -16.22
N GLY A 162 1.16 -15.82 -16.81
CA GLY A 162 1.57 -14.93 -17.90
C GLY A 162 3.08 -14.85 -18.00
N SER A 163 3.54 -14.47 -19.17
CA SER A 163 4.94 -14.23 -19.48
C SER A 163 5.09 -12.81 -20.03
N GLY A 164 6.24 -12.19 -19.76
CA GLY A 164 6.53 -10.82 -20.20
C GLY A 164 6.34 -9.78 -19.10
N PRO A 165 6.41 -8.49 -19.46
CA PRO A 165 6.37 -7.40 -18.49
C PRO A 165 5.02 -7.30 -17.79
N PHE A 166 5.08 -6.98 -16.49
CA PHE A 166 3.91 -6.67 -15.66
C PHE A 166 3.81 -5.17 -15.45
N ILE A 167 2.71 -4.59 -15.91
CA ILE A 167 2.41 -3.16 -15.76
C ILE A 167 1.17 -3.02 -14.89
N ILE A 168 1.27 -2.21 -13.84
CA ILE A 168 0.11 -1.73 -13.08
C ILE A 168 -0.31 -0.39 -13.69
N VAL A 169 -1.58 -0.24 -14.03
CA VAL A 169 -2.13 1.03 -14.50
C VAL A 169 -3.20 1.49 -13.52
N ALA A 170 -2.95 2.64 -12.90
CA ALA A 170 -3.72 3.14 -11.76
C ALA A 170 -4.08 4.61 -11.94
N GLY A 171 -5.26 5.00 -11.46
CA GLY A 171 -5.67 6.39 -11.55
C GLY A 171 -7.11 6.69 -11.17
N GLY A 172 -7.59 7.86 -11.59
CA GLY A 172 -8.89 8.39 -11.20
C GLY A 172 -10.07 7.78 -11.97
N CYS A 173 -11.25 7.85 -11.35
CA CYS A 173 -12.55 7.56 -11.95
C CYS A 173 -13.57 8.68 -11.69
N ALA A 174 -13.10 9.88 -11.32
CA ALA A 174 -13.98 10.99 -10.98
C ALA A 174 -14.70 11.52 -12.25
N PRO A 175 -16.03 11.77 -12.21
CA PRO A 175 -16.80 12.20 -13.38
C PRO A 175 -16.32 13.52 -13.99
N GLU A 176 -15.76 14.41 -13.17
CA GLU A 176 -15.29 15.73 -13.59
C GLU A 176 -13.95 15.68 -14.34
N PHE A 177 -13.39 14.48 -14.53
CA PHE A 177 -12.11 14.27 -15.18
C PHE A 177 -12.31 13.86 -16.64
N GLU A 178 -11.86 14.69 -17.57
CA GLU A 178 -11.96 14.41 -18.99
C GLU A 178 -11.06 13.23 -19.39
N MET A 179 -11.69 12.12 -19.79
CA MET A 179 -10.98 10.88 -20.10
C MET A 179 -10.44 10.82 -21.54
N ASN A 180 -10.98 11.63 -22.44
CA ASN A 180 -10.68 11.57 -23.88
C ASN A 180 -9.19 11.80 -24.20
N PRO A 181 -8.50 12.81 -23.62
CA PRO A 181 -7.07 13.00 -23.87
C PRO A 181 -6.23 11.79 -23.45
N TYR A 182 -6.58 11.13 -22.34
CA TYR A 182 -5.88 9.95 -21.86
C TYR A 182 -6.18 8.71 -22.69
N ARG A 183 -7.37 8.61 -23.26
CA ARG A 183 -7.75 7.50 -24.13
C ARG A 183 -6.83 7.44 -25.35
N GLU A 184 -6.66 8.56 -26.06
CA GLU A 184 -5.79 8.61 -27.23
C GLU A 184 -4.31 8.41 -26.86
N LEU A 185 -3.87 9.03 -25.77
CA LEU A 185 -2.52 8.89 -25.24
C LEU A 185 -2.17 7.43 -24.95
N LEU A 186 -3.02 6.74 -24.19
CA LEU A 186 -2.79 5.35 -23.79
C LEU A 186 -2.96 4.40 -24.99
N ASP A 187 -3.89 4.64 -25.89
CA ASP A 187 -4.06 3.83 -27.11
C ASP A 187 -2.78 3.83 -27.95
N LYS A 188 -2.18 5.00 -28.17
CA LYS A 188 -0.90 5.14 -28.87
C LYS A 188 0.26 4.51 -28.08
N ALA A 189 0.35 4.78 -26.78
CA ALA A 189 1.46 4.28 -25.94
C ALA A 189 1.46 2.76 -25.79
N PHE A 190 0.30 2.10 -25.77
CA PHE A 190 0.18 0.64 -25.63
C PHE A 190 0.03 -0.09 -26.98
N SER A 191 0.09 0.64 -28.10
CA SER A 191 -0.12 0.09 -29.45
C SER A 191 0.75 -1.15 -29.74
N PHE A 192 2.00 -1.16 -29.31
CA PHE A 192 2.96 -2.26 -29.49
C PHE A 192 3.22 -3.10 -28.23
N PHE A 193 2.64 -2.72 -27.10
CA PHE A 193 2.87 -3.43 -25.84
C PHE A 193 2.34 -4.86 -25.88
N LYS A 194 3.11 -5.80 -25.33
CA LYS A 194 2.74 -7.20 -25.14
C LYS A 194 3.13 -7.63 -23.73
N GLY A 195 2.17 -8.10 -22.95
CA GLY A 195 2.40 -8.46 -21.56
C GLY A 195 1.13 -8.47 -20.73
N VAL A 196 1.29 -8.32 -19.42
CA VAL A 196 0.20 -8.33 -18.45
C VAL A 196 -0.03 -6.91 -17.95
N ILE A 197 -1.29 -6.45 -18.02
CA ILE A 197 -1.71 -5.22 -17.37
C ILE A 197 -2.60 -5.57 -16.17
N VAL A 198 -2.34 -4.96 -15.03
CA VAL A 198 -3.15 -5.08 -13.82
C VAL A 198 -3.80 -3.74 -13.50
N SER A 199 -5.10 -3.73 -13.23
CA SER A 199 -5.87 -2.53 -12.86
C SER A 199 -7.13 -2.87 -12.06
N GLY A 200 -8.07 -1.93 -11.94
CA GLY A 200 -9.27 -2.01 -11.11
C GLY A 200 -10.39 -2.94 -11.62
N GLY A 201 -10.41 -3.34 -12.90
CA GLY A 201 -11.44 -4.26 -13.43
C GLY A 201 -12.85 -3.68 -13.61
N THR A 202 -13.02 -2.37 -13.47
CA THR A 202 -14.28 -1.65 -13.72
C THR A 202 -14.29 -0.94 -15.06
N VAL A 203 -15.49 -0.62 -15.57
CA VAL A 203 -15.67 0.14 -16.84
C VAL A 203 -15.38 1.63 -16.68
N GLN A 204 -15.32 2.14 -15.45
CA GLN A 204 -15.18 3.56 -15.15
C GLN A 204 -13.71 3.99 -15.08
N GLY A 205 -13.44 5.22 -15.51
CA GLY A 205 -12.13 5.88 -15.38
C GLY A 205 -10.99 5.15 -16.07
N ILE A 206 -9.80 5.22 -15.46
CA ILE A 206 -8.57 4.60 -15.99
C ILE A 206 -8.70 3.07 -16.12
N SER A 207 -9.42 2.42 -15.21
CA SER A 207 -9.69 0.99 -15.31
C SER A 207 -10.47 0.63 -16.58
N GLY A 208 -11.45 1.46 -16.97
CA GLY A 208 -12.20 1.26 -18.20
C GLY A 208 -11.33 1.38 -19.45
N LEU A 209 -10.40 2.35 -19.46
CA LEU A 209 -9.43 2.49 -20.56
C LEU A 209 -8.54 1.25 -20.68
N VAL A 210 -8.10 0.66 -19.56
CA VAL A 210 -7.33 -0.60 -19.60
C VAL A 210 -8.14 -1.74 -20.22
N GLY A 211 -9.44 -1.85 -19.90
CA GLY A 211 -10.32 -2.82 -20.54
C GLY A 211 -10.42 -2.64 -22.06
N GLU A 212 -10.47 -1.39 -22.52
CA GLU A 212 -10.47 -1.06 -23.96
C GLU A 212 -9.14 -1.42 -24.65
N LEU A 213 -8.02 -1.10 -24.02
CA LEU A 213 -6.69 -1.45 -24.52
C LEU A 213 -6.57 -2.97 -24.70
N ALA A 214 -7.01 -3.72 -23.70
CA ALA A 214 -7.01 -5.18 -23.75
C ALA A 214 -7.84 -5.71 -24.93
N ALA A 215 -9.08 -5.21 -25.10
CA ALA A 215 -9.96 -5.59 -26.20
C ALA A 215 -9.36 -5.27 -27.58
N LYS A 216 -8.78 -4.07 -27.74
CA LYS A 216 -8.15 -3.63 -29.00
C LYS A 216 -6.85 -4.37 -29.31
N SER A 217 -6.17 -4.92 -28.29
CA SER A 217 -4.84 -5.54 -28.44
C SER A 217 -4.83 -6.83 -29.27
N LYS A 218 -6.01 -7.42 -29.55
CA LYS A 218 -6.16 -8.72 -30.22
C LYS A 218 -5.33 -9.83 -29.55
N GLY A 219 -5.33 -9.85 -28.20
CA GLY A 219 -4.68 -10.89 -27.38
C GLY A 219 -3.23 -10.62 -27.00
N ARG A 220 -2.62 -9.51 -27.44
CA ARG A 220 -1.27 -9.11 -26.99
C ARG A 220 -1.23 -8.70 -25.52
N ILE A 221 -2.33 -8.13 -25.03
CA ILE A 221 -2.47 -7.63 -23.66
C ILE A 221 -3.40 -8.55 -22.90
N ARG A 222 -2.89 -9.13 -21.81
CA ARG A 222 -3.70 -9.85 -20.82
C ARG A 222 -4.02 -8.90 -19.67
N ALA A 223 -5.27 -8.43 -19.58
CA ALA A 223 -5.69 -7.54 -18.51
C ALA A 223 -6.28 -8.32 -17.32
N ILE A 224 -5.84 -7.97 -16.10
CA ILE A 224 -6.33 -8.54 -14.84
C ILE A 224 -6.90 -7.43 -13.97
N GLY A 225 -8.16 -7.57 -13.58
CA GLY A 225 -8.87 -6.61 -12.75
C GLY A 225 -8.98 -7.08 -11.31
N TYR A 226 -8.77 -6.20 -10.34
CA TYR A 226 -9.01 -6.48 -8.92
C TYR A 226 -10.21 -5.69 -8.41
N LEU A 227 -11.23 -6.42 -7.98
CA LEU A 227 -12.51 -5.88 -7.52
C LEU A 227 -12.75 -6.22 -6.05
N PRO A 228 -13.55 -5.41 -5.33
CA PRO A 228 -14.15 -5.86 -4.07
C PRO A 228 -15.03 -7.11 -4.25
N PRO A 229 -15.48 -7.75 -3.16
CA PRO A 229 -16.47 -8.82 -3.24
C PRO A 229 -17.79 -8.37 -3.90
N VAL A 230 -18.20 -7.13 -3.57
CA VAL A 230 -19.48 -6.51 -3.96
C VAL A 230 -19.20 -5.12 -4.52
N LEU A 231 -19.79 -4.82 -5.68
CA LEU A 231 -19.77 -3.49 -6.28
C LEU A 231 -20.99 -2.67 -5.83
N PRO A 232 -20.90 -1.32 -5.84
CA PRO A 232 -22.06 -0.44 -5.62
C PRO A 232 -23.22 -0.77 -6.56
N LYS A 233 -24.47 -0.68 -6.06
CA LYS A 233 -25.70 -0.92 -6.85
C LYS A 233 -26.22 0.33 -7.57
N ASP A 234 -25.59 1.48 -7.32
CA ASP A 234 -25.98 2.79 -7.84
C ASP A 234 -25.33 3.12 -9.21
N ASN A 235 -24.77 2.11 -9.89
CA ASN A 235 -24.04 2.23 -11.16
C ASN A 235 -22.82 3.17 -11.13
N THR A 236 -22.33 3.56 -9.95
CA THR A 236 -21.07 4.31 -9.83
C THR A 236 -19.86 3.46 -10.19
N ALA A 237 -19.97 2.13 -10.11
CA ALA A 237 -18.98 1.20 -10.63
C ALA A 237 -19.62 -0.09 -11.13
N SER A 238 -19.18 -0.54 -12.31
CA SER A 238 -19.63 -1.80 -12.91
C SER A 238 -18.42 -2.61 -13.36
N LEU A 239 -18.53 -3.94 -13.29
CA LEU A 239 -17.47 -4.84 -13.75
C LEU A 239 -17.23 -4.65 -15.26
N ASP A 240 -16.00 -4.83 -15.70
CA ASP A 240 -15.63 -4.77 -17.11
C ASP A 240 -15.31 -6.16 -17.66
N ALA A 241 -16.19 -6.68 -18.52
CA ALA A 241 -16.07 -8.01 -19.11
C ALA A 241 -14.92 -8.13 -20.13
N ARG A 242 -14.28 -7.01 -20.52
CA ARG A 242 -13.13 -7.01 -21.46
C ARG A 242 -11.83 -7.47 -20.79
N TYR A 243 -11.79 -7.54 -19.47
CA TYR A 243 -10.66 -8.09 -18.74
C TYR A 243 -10.59 -9.61 -18.93
N SER A 244 -9.37 -10.12 -19.14
CA SER A 244 -9.13 -11.56 -19.29
C SER A 244 -9.35 -12.33 -17.99
N GLU A 245 -9.20 -11.66 -16.85
CA GLU A 245 -9.41 -12.23 -15.52
C GLU A 245 -9.87 -11.14 -14.55
N LEU A 246 -10.90 -11.42 -13.76
CA LEU A 246 -11.33 -10.58 -12.64
C LEU A 246 -11.11 -11.33 -11.33
N ARG A 247 -10.40 -10.71 -10.40
CA ARG A 247 -10.11 -11.24 -9.06
C ARG A 247 -10.89 -10.45 -8.03
N LYS A 248 -11.65 -11.16 -7.19
CA LYS A 248 -12.31 -10.55 -6.04
C LYS A 248 -11.42 -10.65 -4.82
N THR A 249 -11.28 -9.55 -4.10
CA THR A 249 -10.68 -9.55 -2.76
C THR A 249 -11.72 -9.91 -1.70
N ASP A 250 -11.30 -9.90 -0.44
CA ASP A 250 -12.12 -9.98 0.76
C ASP A 250 -12.30 -8.61 1.45
N SER A 251 -12.17 -7.51 0.69
CA SER A 251 -12.46 -6.15 1.19
C SER A 251 -13.86 -6.06 1.78
N LYS A 252 -14.00 -5.38 2.93
CA LYS A 252 -15.30 -5.10 3.58
C LYS A 252 -16.00 -3.86 3.00
N ARG A 253 -15.33 -3.12 2.10
CA ARG A 253 -15.81 -1.90 1.44
C ARG A 253 -15.93 -2.09 -0.06
N PHE A 254 -16.68 -1.20 -0.72
CA PHE A 254 -16.79 -1.17 -2.18
C PHE A 254 -15.44 -0.94 -2.86
N PHE A 255 -14.61 -0.02 -2.39
CA PHE A 255 -13.25 0.13 -2.91
C PHE A 255 -12.31 0.52 -1.79
N SER A 256 -11.10 -0.02 -1.81
CA SER A 256 -10.10 0.23 -0.79
C SER A 256 -8.68 0.05 -1.33
N ALA A 257 -7.69 0.36 -0.51
CA ALA A 257 -6.30 0.03 -0.80
C ALA A 257 -6.01 -1.49 -0.71
N THR A 258 -6.95 -2.31 -0.22
CA THR A 258 -6.78 -3.78 -0.13
C THR A 258 -6.62 -4.41 -1.52
N GLU A 259 -7.37 -3.93 -2.52
CA GLU A 259 -7.26 -4.39 -3.91
C GLU A 259 -5.84 -4.21 -4.43
N ALA A 260 -5.27 -3.01 -4.25
CA ALA A 260 -3.92 -2.69 -4.65
C ALA A 260 -2.85 -3.54 -3.95
N VAL A 261 -3.01 -3.79 -2.65
CA VAL A 261 -2.07 -4.65 -1.92
C VAL A 261 -2.18 -6.11 -2.37
N GLN A 262 -3.39 -6.58 -2.71
CA GLN A 262 -3.59 -7.93 -3.20
C GLN A 262 -2.87 -8.16 -4.54
N VAL A 263 -2.82 -7.15 -5.42
CA VAL A 263 -2.01 -7.19 -6.66
C VAL A 263 -0.56 -7.57 -6.33
N TRP A 264 0.05 -6.91 -5.35
CA TRP A 264 1.44 -7.16 -4.98
C TRP A 264 1.66 -8.54 -4.37
N LEU A 265 0.73 -9.01 -3.53
CA LEU A 265 0.80 -10.37 -2.98
C LEU A 265 0.78 -11.42 -4.09
N ASP A 266 -0.09 -11.23 -5.08
CA ASP A 266 -0.26 -12.14 -6.21
C ASP A 266 0.94 -12.08 -7.18
N LEU A 267 1.50 -10.90 -7.43
CA LEU A 267 2.76 -10.74 -8.19
C LEU A 267 3.93 -11.44 -7.51
N LEU A 268 4.10 -11.25 -6.20
CA LEU A 268 5.15 -11.92 -5.42
C LEU A 268 4.95 -13.44 -5.40
N ALA A 269 3.71 -13.92 -5.31
CA ALA A 269 3.39 -15.35 -5.41
C ALA A 269 3.66 -15.92 -6.82
N SER A 270 3.79 -15.06 -7.83
CA SER A 270 4.19 -15.41 -9.19
C SER A 270 5.71 -15.40 -9.39
N GLY A 271 6.47 -15.06 -8.35
CA GLY A 271 7.92 -14.88 -8.44
C GLY A 271 8.37 -13.58 -9.13
N VAL A 272 7.44 -12.65 -9.39
CA VAL A 272 7.76 -11.36 -10.01
C VAL A 272 8.41 -10.47 -8.97
N LYS A 273 9.61 -9.96 -9.27
CA LYS A 273 10.31 -9.03 -8.37
C LYS A 273 9.67 -7.65 -8.50
N PRO A 274 9.48 -6.90 -7.39
CA PRO A 274 8.92 -5.57 -7.48
C PRO A 274 9.66 -4.63 -8.45
N SER A 275 11.00 -4.74 -8.55
CA SER A 275 11.83 -3.96 -9.48
C SER A 275 11.57 -4.23 -10.97
N GLU A 276 10.94 -5.35 -11.30
CA GLU A 276 10.54 -5.74 -12.66
C GLU A 276 9.14 -5.23 -13.01
N VAL A 277 8.42 -4.66 -12.03
CA VAL A 277 7.08 -4.12 -12.21
C VAL A 277 7.16 -2.63 -12.46
N ARG A 278 6.34 -2.16 -13.40
CA ARG A 278 6.13 -0.72 -13.63
C ARG A 278 4.72 -0.34 -13.23
N LEU A 279 4.58 0.81 -12.59
CA LEU A 279 3.29 1.43 -12.36
C LEU A 279 3.19 2.70 -13.20
N LEU A 280 2.18 2.78 -14.06
CA LEU A 280 1.79 4.00 -14.75
C LEU A 280 0.62 4.64 -14.00
N GLY A 281 0.85 5.81 -13.41
CA GLY A 281 -0.11 6.54 -12.61
C GLY A 281 -0.64 7.78 -13.33
N LEU A 282 -1.97 7.94 -13.33
CA LEU A 282 -2.65 9.08 -13.94
C LEU A 282 -3.66 9.67 -12.96
N ASN A 283 -3.53 10.97 -12.64
CA ASN A 283 -4.47 11.65 -11.73
C ASN A 283 -4.56 10.88 -10.39
N GLY A 284 -5.76 10.44 -10.00
CA GLY A 284 -6.01 9.54 -8.88
C GLY A 284 -6.65 10.20 -7.67
N GLY A 285 -7.53 9.44 -7.01
CA GLY A 285 -8.05 9.74 -5.67
C GLY A 285 -7.11 9.25 -4.56
N ALA A 286 -7.63 9.12 -3.34
CA ALA A 286 -6.85 8.63 -2.20
C ALA A 286 -6.32 7.21 -2.41
N ILE A 287 -7.13 6.30 -2.97
CA ILE A 287 -6.74 4.91 -3.22
C ILE A 287 -5.59 4.85 -4.22
N ALA A 288 -5.74 5.43 -5.41
CA ALA A 288 -4.68 5.50 -6.41
C ALA A 288 -3.37 6.11 -5.86
N GLY A 289 -3.48 7.15 -5.01
CA GLY A 289 -2.32 7.72 -4.32
C GLY A 289 -1.58 6.71 -3.43
N LEU A 290 -2.33 5.87 -2.70
CA LEU A 290 -1.75 4.76 -1.93
C LEU A 290 -1.10 3.71 -2.83
N GLU A 291 -1.68 3.41 -3.99
CA GLU A 291 -1.07 2.47 -4.95
C GLU A 291 0.30 2.95 -5.42
N TYR A 292 0.42 4.25 -5.74
CA TYR A 292 1.69 4.87 -6.13
C TYR A 292 2.72 4.76 -5.00
N CYS A 293 2.31 5.06 -3.77
CA CYS A 293 3.16 4.97 -2.58
C CYS A 293 3.60 3.53 -2.30
N PHE A 294 2.71 2.54 -2.42
CA PHE A 294 3.03 1.13 -2.22
C PHE A 294 3.99 0.61 -3.29
N ALA A 295 3.78 0.97 -4.55
CA ALA A 295 4.69 0.61 -5.64
C ALA A 295 6.11 1.13 -5.39
N LEU A 296 6.25 2.43 -5.07
CA LEU A 296 7.54 3.03 -4.70
C LEU A 296 8.16 2.35 -3.47
N ALA A 297 7.35 1.96 -2.50
CA ALA A 297 7.81 1.29 -1.29
C ALA A 297 8.32 -0.12 -1.52
N LEU A 298 7.71 -0.85 -2.46
CA LEU A 298 8.12 -2.20 -2.80
C LEU A 298 9.34 -2.22 -3.72
N GLY A 299 9.66 -1.08 -4.38
CA GLY A 299 10.82 -0.93 -5.25
C GLY A 299 10.48 -1.01 -6.74
N ALA A 300 9.21 -0.84 -7.11
CA ALA A 300 8.78 -0.77 -8.50
C ALA A 300 9.10 0.59 -9.12
N GLN A 301 9.25 0.62 -10.44
CA GLN A 301 9.39 1.86 -11.19
C GLN A 301 8.00 2.50 -11.36
N VAL A 302 7.84 3.76 -10.96
CA VAL A 302 6.57 4.47 -11.00
C VAL A 302 6.69 5.67 -11.94
N GLY A 303 5.95 5.62 -13.04
CA GLY A 303 5.79 6.73 -13.98
C GLY A 303 4.48 7.47 -13.71
N LEU A 304 4.56 8.74 -13.33
CA LEU A 304 3.38 9.59 -13.14
C LEU A 304 3.25 10.56 -14.30
N ILE A 305 2.10 10.56 -14.96
CA ILE A 305 1.83 11.52 -16.04
C ILE A 305 1.74 12.93 -15.45
N SER A 306 2.62 13.81 -15.93
CA SER A 306 2.69 15.21 -15.52
C SER A 306 1.39 15.93 -15.85
N ASN A 307 1.06 16.95 -15.06
CA ASN A 307 -0.16 17.75 -15.21
C ASN A 307 -1.50 16.98 -15.16
N SER A 308 -1.48 15.69 -14.84
CA SER A 308 -2.71 14.90 -14.66
C SER A 308 -3.49 15.23 -13.38
N GLY A 309 -2.89 15.99 -12.45
CA GLY A 309 -3.53 16.54 -11.26
C GLY A 309 -3.71 15.55 -10.10
N ARG A 310 -4.52 15.94 -9.12
CA ARG A 310 -4.94 15.16 -7.92
C ARG A 310 -3.80 14.37 -7.26
N ALA A 311 -3.93 13.05 -7.04
CA ALA A 311 -2.95 12.27 -6.29
C ALA A 311 -1.57 12.25 -6.95
N ALA A 312 -1.51 12.06 -8.27
CA ALA A 312 -0.27 12.11 -9.04
C ALA A 312 0.42 13.48 -8.86
N GLY A 313 -0.32 14.58 -9.07
CA GLY A 313 0.20 15.94 -8.89
C GLY A 313 0.61 16.28 -7.45
N ARG A 314 -0.08 15.72 -6.43
CA ARG A 314 0.34 15.89 -5.03
C ARG A 314 1.64 15.15 -4.75
N LEU A 315 1.79 13.94 -5.28
CA LEU A 315 2.97 13.11 -5.04
C LEU A 315 4.21 13.70 -5.72
N THR A 316 4.09 14.21 -6.95
CA THR A 316 5.19 14.90 -7.65
C THR A 316 5.66 16.18 -6.96
N ARG A 317 4.76 16.92 -6.30
CA ARG A 317 5.15 18.09 -5.48
C ARG A 317 5.80 17.72 -4.17
N LYS A 318 5.36 16.62 -3.53
CA LYS A 318 5.90 16.15 -2.24
C LYS A 318 7.27 15.50 -2.38
N LEU A 319 7.54 14.85 -3.51
CA LEU A 319 8.74 14.06 -3.74
C LEU A 319 9.64 14.76 -4.75
N THR A 320 10.76 15.34 -4.29
CA THR A 320 11.79 15.87 -5.19
C THR A 320 12.49 14.72 -5.94
N PRO A 321 12.68 14.81 -7.27
CA PRO A 321 13.28 13.75 -8.09
C PRO A 321 14.67 13.31 -7.65
N ARG A 322 15.45 14.21 -7.01
CA ARG A 322 16.83 13.94 -6.57
C ARG A 322 16.97 12.94 -5.41
N VAL A 323 15.85 12.46 -4.84
CA VAL A 323 15.83 11.54 -3.68
C VAL A 323 15.26 10.17 -4.05
N ASN A 324 14.70 9.98 -5.27
CA ASN A 324 13.87 8.82 -5.57
C ASN A 324 14.15 8.22 -6.96
N ASP A 325 15.13 7.31 -7.04
CA ASP A 325 15.56 6.67 -8.30
C ASP A 325 14.43 5.93 -9.06
N ASN A 326 13.35 5.56 -8.37
CA ASN A 326 12.24 4.79 -8.93
C ASN A 326 11.01 5.63 -9.32
N LEU A 327 11.02 6.96 -9.17
CA LEU A 327 9.90 7.83 -9.56
C LEU A 327 10.26 8.67 -10.78
N LEU A 328 9.50 8.50 -11.86
CA LEU A 328 9.62 9.26 -13.09
C LEU A 328 8.39 10.15 -13.29
N ILE A 329 8.62 11.43 -13.60
CA ILE A 329 7.59 12.35 -14.03
C ILE A 329 7.56 12.32 -15.55
N LEU A 330 6.51 11.74 -16.13
CA LEU A 330 6.41 11.50 -17.57
C LEU A 330 5.59 12.61 -18.22
N PRO A 331 6.05 13.28 -19.28
CA PRO A 331 5.18 14.11 -20.11
C PRO A 331 4.03 13.26 -20.71
N PRO A 332 2.87 13.86 -21.02
CA PRO A 332 1.77 13.18 -21.69
C PRO A 332 2.09 12.95 -23.18
N ASP A 333 3.17 12.24 -23.45
CA ASP A 333 3.68 11.90 -24.78
C ASP A 333 3.66 10.36 -24.97
N PRO A 334 3.01 9.85 -26.03
CA PRO A 334 2.90 8.40 -26.23
C PRO A 334 4.25 7.68 -26.37
N VAL A 335 5.26 8.31 -26.96
CA VAL A 335 6.57 7.70 -27.20
C VAL A 335 7.34 7.59 -25.89
N VAL A 336 7.30 8.63 -25.06
CA VAL A 336 7.92 8.60 -23.72
C VAL A 336 7.25 7.57 -22.83
N ILE A 337 5.92 7.47 -22.86
CA ILE A 337 5.20 6.45 -22.09
C ILE A 337 5.52 5.05 -22.61
N LEU A 338 5.53 4.83 -23.93
CA LEU A 338 5.92 3.55 -24.51
C LEU A 338 7.34 3.15 -24.09
N SER A 339 8.29 4.09 -24.15
CA SER A 339 9.66 3.87 -23.69
C SER A 339 9.68 3.43 -22.23
N PHE A 340 8.97 4.13 -21.36
CA PHE A 340 8.81 3.74 -19.96
C PHE A 340 8.26 2.31 -19.82
N LEU A 341 7.21 1.95 -20.56
CA LEU A 341 6.57 0.62 -20.49
C LEU A 341 7.49 -0.51 -20.97
N CYS A 342 8.36 -0.23 -21.94
CA CYS A 342 9.19 -1.21 -22.62
C CYS A 342 10.65 -1.26 -22.15
N CYS A 343 11.10 -0.34 -21.29
CA CYS A 343 12.43 -0.43 -20.70
C CYS A 343 12.61 -1.79 -20.00
N ASP A 344 13.75 -2.44 -20.16
CA ASP A 344 14.07 -3.60 -19.33
C ASP A 344 14.58 -3.11 -17.97
N SER A 345 14.16 -3.75 -16.89
CA SER A 345 14.66 -3.47 -15.54
C SER A 345 16.07 -4.06 -15.33
N LYS A 346 16.99 -3.83 -16.27
CA LYS A 346 18.39 -4.26 -16.20
C LYS A 346 19.31 -3.06 -16.04
N THR A 347 19.50 -2.66 -14.79
CA THR A 347 20.70 -2.00 -14.27
C THR A 347 20.89 -2.49 -12.86
#